data_AF-A0A1G9FLJ0-F1
#
_entry.id   AF-A0A1G9FLJ0-F1
#
_cell.length_a   1.000
_cell.length_b   1.000
_cell.length_c   1.000
_cell.angle_alpha   90.00
_cell.angle_beta   90.00
_cell.angle_gamma   90.00
#
_symmetry.space_group_name_H-M   'P 1'
#
loop_
_entity.id
_entity.type
_entity.pdbx_description
1 polymer ?
#
loop_
_entity_poly.entity_id
_entity_poly.type
_entity_poly.pdbx_seq_one_letter_code
_entity_poly.pdbx_strand_id
1 'polypeptide(L)'
;MPKPRPSPNYRPRVDVFDTYYNTEREHQALPPGTTPAEAWNATATALPPEPPTPATRQPAPRHSVQRKVGRQGEVTVIGMHFYIGMNHAGEQIHVLYDDATIMFFDARGTEIISHPRPPKGTVYIGRSGPTDQPSTKS
;
A
#
# COMPACT_ATOMS: atom_id res chain seq x y z
N MET A 1 37.84 -17.39 -13.85
CA MET A 1 38.44 -16.73 -15.03
C MET A 1 38.27 -15.22 -14.89
N PRO A 2 39.32 -14.40 -14.93
CA PRO A 2 39.16 -12.95 -14.97
C PRO A 2 38.67 -12.51 -16.36
N LYS A 3 37.69 -11.60 -16.41
CA LYS A 3 37.19 -11.01 -17.66
C LYS A 3 38.33 -10.24 -18.35
N PRO A 4 38.57 -10.43 -19.66
CA PRO A 4 39.66 -9.74 -20.34
C PRO A 4 39.49 -8.22 -20.23
N ARG A 5 40.58 -7.52 -19.89
CA ARG A 5 40.60 -6.06 -19.88
C ARG A 5 40.36 -5.56 -21.32
N PRO A 6 39.45 -4.60 -21.54
CA PRO A 6 39.22 -4.04 -22.87
C PRO A 6 40.53 -3.43 -23.39
N SER A 7 40.85 -3.72 -24.65
CA SER A 7 42.09 -3.24 -25.27
C SER A 7 42.16 -1.71 -25.23
N PRO A 8 43.32 -1.10 -24.96
CA PRO A 8 43.47 0.36 -24.84
C PRO A 8 43.03 1.13 -26.11
N ASN A 9 42.99 0.46 -27.27
CA ASN A 9 42.56 1.03 -28.55
C ASN A 9 41.05 0.90 -28.84
N TYR A 10 40.26 0.31 -27.91
CA TYR A 10 38.82 0.09 -28.11
C TYR A 10 38.03 1.39 -28.02
N ARG A 11 38.19 2.12 -26.91
CA ARG A 11 37.51 3.40 -26.66
C ARG A 11 37.71 4.41 -27.80
N PRO A 12 38.95 4.73 -28.23
CA PRO A 12 39.14 5.72 -29.29
C PRO A 12 38.53 5.30 -30.64
N ARG A 13 38.39 4.00 -30.94
CA ARG A 13 37.71 3.56 -32.17
C ARG A 13 36.20 3.70 -32.08
N VAL A 14 35.63 3.43 -30.91
CA VAL A 14 34.20 3.64 -30.67
C VAL A 14 33.90 5.14 -30.75
N ASP A 15 34.72 5.99 -30.15
CA ASP A 15 34.53 7.44 -30.19
C ASP A 15 34.55 8.02 -31.63
N VAL A 16 35.48 7.54 -32.47
CA VAL A 16 35.56 7.91 -33.88
C VAL A 16 34.34 7.40 -34.66
N PHE A 17 33.91 6.17 -34.39
CA PHE A 17 32.73 5.58 -35.03
C PHE A 17 31.45 6.32 -34.63
N ASP A 18 31.28 6.65 -33.35
CA ASP A 18 30.13 7.39 -32.82
C ASP A 18 30.01 8.77 -33.47
N THR A 19 31.15 9.46 -33.65
CA THR A 19 31.19 10.75 -34.35
C THR A 19 30.72 10.57 -35.80
N TYR A 20 31.39 9.71 -36.57
CA TYR A 20 31.07 9.47 -37.97
C TYR A 20 29.60 9.06 -38.19
N TYR A 21 29.10 8.10 -37.40
CA TYR A 21 27.75 7.57 -37.53
C TYR A 21 26.69 8.64 -37.24
N ASN A 22 26.89 9.45 -36.20
CA ASN A 22 25.90 10.41 -35.73
C ASN A 22 25.92 11.75 -36.48
N THR A 23 27.05 12.17 -37.07
CA THR A 23 27.18 13.53 -37.62
C THR A 23 27.59 13.62 -39.09
N GLU A 24 28.19 12.59 -39.68
CA GLU A 24 28.77 12.69 -41.03
C GLU A 24 28.13 11.76 -42.05
N ARG A 25 27.49 10.68 -41.59
CA ARG A 25 26.96 9.67 -42.48
C ARG A 25 25.77 10.20 -43.29
N GLU A 26 25.85 10.10 -44.62
CA GLU A 26 24.71 10.30 -45.51
C GLU A 26 23.71 9.14 -45.31
N HIS A 27 22.60 9.40 -44.62
CA HIS A 27 21.59 8.38 -44.33
C HIS A 27 20.58 8.23 -45.46
N GLN A 28 20.07 7.01 -45.62
CA GLN A 28 18.91 6.70 -46.46
C GLN A 28 17.56 7.04 -45.79
N ALA A 29 17.59 7.68 -44.61
CA ALA A 29 16.39 8.13 -43.93
C ALA A 29 15.78 9.33 -44.67
N LEU A 30 14.45 9.47 -44.59
CA LEU A 30 13.73 10.63 -45.12
C LEU A 30 13.62 11.71 -44.02
N PRO A 31 13.88 13.00 -44.31
CA PRO A 31 14.32 13.57 -45.59
C PRO A 31 15.75 13.14 -45.99
N PRO A 32 16.02 12.94 -47.29
CA PRO A 32 17.33 12.50 -47.77
C PRO A 32 18.44 13.41 -47.26
N GLY A 33 19.53 12.83 -46.74
CA GLY A 33 20.70 13.59 -46.27
C GLY A 33 20.61 14.10 -44.83
N THR A 34 19.59 13.69 -44.05
CA THR A 34 19.49 14.03 -42.63
C THR A 34 20.33 13.05 -41.78
N THR A 35 21.19 13.57 -40.91
CA THR A 35 21.99 12.76 -39.97
C THR A 35 21.14 12.25 -38.79
N PRO A 36 21.57 11.21 -38.05
CA PRO A 36 20.79 10.68 -36.92
C PRO A 36 20.67 11.71 -35.80
N ALA A 37 21.70 12.53 -35.58
CA ALA A 37 21.65 13.61 -34.62
C ALA A 37 20.60 14.66 -35.01
N GLU A 38 20.53 15.04 -36.29
CA GLU A 38 19.51 15.97 -36.79
C GLU A 38 18.09 15.40 -36.70
N ALA A 39 17.89 14.13 -37.08
CA ALA A 39 16.60 13.46 -36.98
C ALA A 39 16.12 13.33 -35.52
N TRP A 40 17.05 13.01 -34.60
CA TRP A 40 16.77 12.97 -33.17
C TRP A 40 16.39 14.35 -32.63
N ASN A 41 17.17 15.39 -32.98
CA ASN A 41 16.90 16.77 -32.55
C ASN A 41 15.60 17.34 -33.13
N ALA A 42 15.18 16.90 -34.31
CA ALA A 42 13.91 17.27 -34.93
C ALA A 42 12.70 16.54 -34.30
N THR A 43 12.94 15.44 -33.56
CA THR A 43 11.87 14.70 -32.89
C THR A 43 11.41 15.47 -31.67
N ALA A 44 10.13 15.83 -31.63
CA ALA A 44 9.55 16.48 -30.46
C ALA A 44 9.74 15.60 -29.22
N THR A 45 10.20 16.21 -28.13
CA THR A 45 10.33 15.54 -26.84
C THR A 45 9.01 14.88 -26.45
N ALA A 46 9.06 13.59 -26.16
CA ALA A 46 7.88 12.85 -25.73
C ALA A 46 7.31 13.49 -24.45
N LEU A 47 5.98 13.55 -24.36
CA LEU A 47 5.32 13.99 -23.14
C LEU A 47 5.71 13.05 -21.99
N PRO A 48 5.92 13.58 -20.76
CA PRO A 48 6.11 12.75 -19.59
C PRO A 48 4.96 11.75 -19.43
N PRO A 49 5.23 10.52 -18.96
CA PRO A 49 4.17 9.56 -18.71
C PRO A 49 3.22 10.09 -17.63
N GLU A 50 1.92 9.82 -17.79
CA GLU A 50 0.95 10.16 -16.76
C GLU A 50 1.20 9.35 -15.48
N PRO A 51 1.14 9.98 -14.29
CA PRO A 51 1.24 9.25 -13.05
C PRO A 51 0.05 8.27 -12.90
N PRO A 52 0.25 7.09 -12.31
CA PRO A 52 -0.83 6.14 -12.13
C PRO A 52 -1.91 6.74 -11.23
N THR A 53 -3.18 6.59 -11.64
CA THR A 53 -4.33 6.96 -10.82
C THR A 53 -4.29 6.14 -9.52
N PRO A 54 -4.34 6.78 -8.33
CA PRO A 54 -4.39 6.04 -7.07
C PRO A 54 -5.65 5.17 -7.06
N ALA A 55 -5.47 3.88 -6.81
CA ALA A 55 -6.58 2.95 -6.72
C ALA A 55 -7.54 3.41 -5.60
N THR A 56 -8.80 3.66 -5.95
CA THR A 56 -9.83 3.90 -4.95
C THR A 56 -10.06 2.59 -4.20
N ARG A 57 -9.62 2.51 -2.94
CA ARG A 57 -9.95 1.37 -2.08
C ARG A 57 -11.45 1.36 -1.87
N GLN A 58 -12.13 0.36 -2.45
CA GLN A 58 -13.53 0.14 -2.17
C GLN A 58 -13.68 -0.19 -0.68
N PRO A 59 -14.55 0.50 0.07
CA PRO A 59 -14.75 0.21 1.49
C PRO A 59 -15.21 -1.24 1.62
N ALA A 60 -14.56 -2.00 2.52
CA ALA A 60 -14.94 -3.37 2.77
C ALA A 60 -16.41 -3.43 3.25
N PRO A 61 -17.12 -4.54 2.98
CA PRO A 61 -18.47 -4.72 3.51
C PRO A 61 -18.47 -4.55 5.02
N ARG A 62 -19.34 -3.67 5.52
CA ARG A 62 -19.57 -3.51 6.96
C ARG A 62 -20.43 -4.66 7.47
N HIS A 63 -19.97 -5.31 8.52
CA HIS A 63 -20.69 -6.37 9.22
C HIS A 63 -21.38 -5.80 10.46
N SER A 64 -22.55 -6.33 10.78
CA SER A 64 -23.30 -6.01 11.99
C SER A 64 -23.63 -7.27 12.79
N VAL A 65 -23.41 -7.23 14.10
CA VAL A 65 -23.78 -8.32 15.01
C VAL A 65 -24.32 -7.77 16.31
N GLN A 66 -25.30 -8.46 16.90
CA GLN A 66 -25.71 -8.21 18.28
C GLN A 66 -24.97 -9.15 19.24
N ARG A 67 -24.59 -8.65 20.41
CA ARG A 67 -23.93 -9.44 21.44
C ARG A 67 -24.43 -9.06 22.82
N LYS A 68 -24.53 -10.06 23.70
CA LYS A 68 -24.78 -9.85 25.11
C LYS A 68 -23.47 -9.55 25.81
N VAL A 69 -23.43 -8.49 26.58
CA VAL A 69 -22.27 -8.19 27.43
C VAL A 69 -22.26 -9.16 28.62
N GLY A 70 -21.11 -9.79 28.85
CA GLY A 70 -20.91 -10.69 29.98
C GLY A 70 -20.98 -9.97 31.32
N ARG A 71 -21.03 -10.75 32.41
CA ARG A 71 -21.08 -10.20 33.78
C ARG A 71 -19.91 -9.27 34.11
N GLN A 72 -18.73 -9.56 33.55
CA GLN A 72 -17.51 -8.77 33.75
C GLN A 72 -17.45 -7.53 32.83
N GLY A 73 -18.50 -7.23 32.07
CA GLY A 73 -18.51 -6.10 31.15
C GLY A 73 -17.75 -6.35 29.86
N GLU A 74 -17.49 -7.61 29.49
CA GLU A 74 -16.73 -7.98 28.29
C GLU A 74 -17.61 -8.61 27.21
N VAL A 75 -17.12 -8.57 25.97
CA VAL A 75 -17.74 -9.22 24.82
C VAL A 75 -16.69 -9.82 23.90
N THR A 76 -17.00 -10.98 23.31
CA THR A 76 -16.16 -11.59 22.28
C THR A 76 -16.73 -11.32 20.89
N VAL A 77 -15.93 -10.68 20.04
CA VAL A 77 -16.26 -10.38 18.64
C VAL A 77 -15.05 -10.72 17.78
N ILE A 78 -15.26 -11.35 16.61
CA ILE A 78 -14.20 -11.76 15.67
C ILE A 78 -13.01 -12.51 16.30
N GLY A 79 -13.27 -13.30 17.36
CA GLY A 79 -12.24 -14.06 18.08
C GLY A 79 -11.44 -13.23 19.11
N MET A 80 -11.89 -12.02 19.41
CA MET A 80 -11.20 -11.06 20.28
C MET A 80 -12.10 -10.61 21.43
N HIS A 81 -11.50 -10.34 22.59
CA HIS A 81 -12.18 -9.83 23.78
C HIS A 81 -12.10 -8.31 23.84
N PHE A 82 -13.25 -7.68 24.04
CA PHE A 82 -13.39 -6.23 24.22
C PHE A 82 -14.06 -5.93 25.55
N TYR A 83 -13.46 -5.02 26.31
CA TYR A 83 -14.07 -4.51 27.53
C TYR A 83 -15.02 -3.34 27.20
N ILE A 84 -16.32 -3.56 27.40
CA ILE A 84 -17.40 -2.60 27.17
C ILE A 84 -17.73 -1.82 28.45
N GLY A 85 -17.55 -2.45 29.60
CA GLY A 85 -17.82 -1.87 30.91
C GLY A 85 -18.90 -2.61 31.67
N MET A 86 -18.72 -2.73 32.99
CA MET A 86 -19.68 -3.42 33.88
C MET A 86 -21.07 -2.76 33.90
N ASN A 87 -21.19 -1.47 33.59
CA ASN A 87 -22.47 -0.77 33.51
C ASN A 87 -23.39 -1.32 32.41
N HIS A 88 -22.79 -1.97 31.39
CA HIS A 88 -23.52 -2.61 30.30
C HIS A 88 -23.68 -4.12 30.52
N ALA A 89 -23.26 -4.67 31.67
CA ALA A 89 -23.33 -6.10 31.93
C ALA A 89 -24.77 -6.63 31.82
N GLY A 90 -24.95 -7.67 30.98
CA GLY A 90 -26.25 -8.25 30.68
C GLY A 90 -27.05 -7.54 29.58
N GLU A 91 -26.62 -6.36 29.11
CA GLU A 91 -27.25 -5.62 28.01
C GLU A 91 -26.94 -6.27 26.65
N GLN A 92 -27.89 -6.15 25.71
CA GLN A 92 -27.67 -6.45 24.29
C GLN A 92 -27.12 -5.22 23.58
N ILE A 93 -25.89 -5.32 23.08
CA ILE A 93 -25.23 -4.25 22.33
C ILE A 93 -25.17 -4.56 20.84
N HIS A 94 -24.99 -3.52 20.04
CA HIS A 94 -24.80 -3.60 18.59
C HIS A 94 -23.33 -3.38 18.26
N VAL A 95 -22.76 -4.23 17.41
CA VAL A 95 -21.36 -4.13 16.98
C VAL A 95 -21.31 -4.00 15.48
N LEU A 96 -20.62 -2.97 14.99
CA LEU A 96 -20.35 -2.72 13.58
C LEU A 96 -18.85 -2.86 13.34
N TYR A 97 -18.45 -3.60 12.30
CA TYR A 97 -17.03 -3.70 11.96
C TYR A 97 -16.81 -3.90 10.47
N ASP A 98 -15.71 -3.37 9.96
CA ASP A 98 -15.18 -3.61 8.62
C ASP A 98 -13.69 -3.99 8.73
N ASP A 99 -12.92 -3.84 7.65
CA ASP A 99 -11.49 -4.14 7.63
C ASP A 99 -10.63 -3.04 8.30
N ALA A 100 -11.21 -1.88 8.63
CA ALA A 100 -10.52 -0.73 9.18
C ALA A 100 -10.91 -0.44 10.63
N THR A 101 -12.17 -0.67 11.04
CA THR A 101 -12.65 -0.33 12.40
C THR A 101 -13.60 -1.38 12.98
N ILE A 102 -13.75 -1.32 14.30
CA ILE A 102 -14.79 -2.01 15.07
C ILE A 102 -15.40 -1.04 16.08
N MET A 103 -16.71 -0.94 16.09
CA MET A 103 -17.50 0.03 16.86
C MET A 103 -18.59 -0.69 17.65
N PHE A 104 -18.83 -0.23 18.88
CA PHE A 104 -19.81 -0.80 19.80
C PHE A 104 -20.82 0.26 20.20
N PHE A 105 -22.10 -0.09 20.15
CA PHE A 105 -23.23 0.78 20.47
C PHE A 105 -24.16 0.11 21.48
N ASP A 106 -24.77 0.90 22.34
CA ASP A 106 -25.79 0.43 23.28
C ASP A 106 -27.08 -0.01 22.57
N ALA A 107 -28.10 -0.44 23.34
CA ALA A 107 -29.40 -0.83 22.78
C ALA A 107 -30.16 0.32 22.08
N ARG A 108 -29.80 1.58 22.37
CA ARG A 108 -30.41 2.79 21.80
C ARG A 108 -29.67 3.34 20.59
N GLY A 109 -28.50 2.77 20.26
CA GLY A 109 -27.64 3.24 19.18
C GLY A 109 -26.63 4.32 19.60
N THR A 110 -26.44 4.56 20.89
CA THR A 110 -25.37 5.44 21.40
C THR A 110 -24.03 4.72 21.31
N GLU A 111 -23.01 5.35 20.73
CA GLU A 111 -21.67 4.77 20.67
C GLU A 111 -21.06 4.67 22.06
N ILE A 112 -20.60 3.47 22.43
CA ILE A 112 -19.91 3.19 23.69
C ILE A 112 -18.40 3.34 23.49
N ILE A 113 -17.85 2.65 22.49
CA ILE A 113 -16.42 2.63 22.18
C ILE A 113 -16.17 2.25 20.73
N SER A 114 -15.10 2.80 20.15
CA SER A 114 -14.62 2.50 18.81
C SER A 114 -13.12 2.26 18.82
N HIS A 115 -12.67 1.30 18.01
CA HIS A 115 -11.27 0.93 17.86
C HIS A 115 -10.90 0.76 16.39
N PRO A 116 -9.63 1.05 16.02
CA PRO A 116 -9.05 0.53 14.79
C PRO A 116 -9.15 -0.99 14.76
N ARG A 117 -9.35 -1.58 13.58
CA ARG A 117 -9.41 -3.03 13.44
C ARG A 117 -8.07 -3.61 13.89
N PRO A 118 -8.08 -4.49 14.88
CA PRO A 118 -6.84 -5.05 15.39
C PRO A 118 -6.23 -6.01 14.37
N PRO A 119 -4.89 -6.18 14.36
CA PRO A 119 -4.25 -7.21 13.56
C PRO A 119 -4.87 -8.59 13.84
N LYS A 120 -4.96 -9.42 12.80
CA LYS A 120 -5.41 -10.80 12.96
C LYS A 120 -4.50 -11.51 13.96
N GLY A 121 -5.08 -12.12 14.99
CA GLY A 121 -4.34 -12.80 16.06
C GLY A 121 -4.22 -12.01 17.37
N THR A 122 -4.64 -10.74 17.40
CA THR A 122 -4.82 -10.02 18.67
C THR A 122 -5.96 -10.67 19.47
N VAL A 123 -5.74 -10.94 20.75
CA VAL A 123 -6.72 -11.67 21.59
C VAL A 123 -7.50 -10.73 22.53
N TYR A 124 -6.88 -9.65 23.02
CA TYR A 124 -7.47 -8.80 24.06
C TYR A 124 -7.29 -7.30 23.79
N ILE A 125 -8.37 -6.54 23.95
CA ILE A 125 -8.38 -5.08 23.87
C ILE A 125 -9.09 -4.52 25.10
N GLY A 126 -8.27 -3.95 25.99
CA GLY A 126 -8.75 -3.29 27.19
C GLY A 126 -9.19 -1.85 26.94
N ARG A 127 -9.62 -1.19 28.02
CA ARG A 127 -10.12 0.19 28.05
C ARG A 127 -9.16 1.23 27.45
N SER A 128 -7.86 0.93 27.42
CA SER A 128 -6.79 1.83 26.95
C SER A 128 -6.47 1.71 25.46
N GLY A 129 -7.16 0.84 24.71
CA GLY A 129 -6.77 0.45 23.35
C GLY A 129 -5.85 -0.78 23.34
N PRO A 130 -5.33 -1.18 22.15
CA PRO A 130 -4.51 -2.37 22.01
C PRO A 130 -3.28 -2.25 22.91
N THR A 131 -3.16 -3.15 23.88
CA THR A 131 -1.97 -3.26 24.70
C THR A 131 -0.96 -4.11 23.93
N ASP A 132 0.20 -3.56 23.58
CA ASP A 132 1.37 -4.27 23.03
C ASP A 132 1.99 -5.20 24.09
N GLN A 133 1.19 -6.08 24.69
CA GLN A 133 1.72 -7.14 25.53
C GLN A 133 1.82 -8.42 24.69
N PRO A 134 3.04 -8.86 24.32
CA PRO A 134 3.20 -10.20 23.80
C PRO A 134 2.70 -11.18 24.86
N SER A 135 1.75 -12.03 24.46
CA SER A 135 1.21 -13.09 25.30
C SER A 135 2.33 -14.03 25.71
N THR A 136 2.88 -13.85 26.91
CA THR A 136 3.68 -14.88 27.58
C THR A 136 2.72 -15.98 28.05
N LYS A 137 2.62 -17.03 27.24
CA LYS A 137 2.20 -18.35 27.74
C LYS A 137 3.30 -18.90 28.64
N SER A 138 2.96 -19.21 29.89
CA SER A 138 3.59 -20.25 30.72
C SER A 138 2.50 -21.20 31.18
#